data_AF-A0A9P6D1T6-F1
#
_entry.id   AF-A0A9P6D1T6-F1
#
_cell.length_a   1.000
_cell.length_b   1.000
_cell.length_c   1.000
_cell.angle_alpha   90.00
_cell.angle_beta   90.00
_cell.angle_gamma   90.00
#
_symmetry.space_group_name_H-M   'P 1'
#
loop_
_entity.id
_entity.type
_entity.pdbx_description
1 polymer ?
#
loop_
_entity_poly.entity_id
_entity_poly.type
_entity_poly.pdbx_seq_one_letter_code
_entity_poly.pdbx_strand_id
1 'polypeptide(L)'
;MNADNPEIAPGVGIVNDGEAIQILRAWIGNNDNKVSLWTLVIEKINDDLQRWDHSYPSIEGRNLVSQMVVGGRGWCMAQVQGMPKSIEDSIKKMIRKFVWGKKRNPVAEDTLLAPLTGGSRDIFNIKSRNNAINLMWAKNYLKTNKEHLQWAYFTDEIMVINVPKSEEGVSLNLRINPVMQSWCTTTRKDGKGNPKFLQDMMEAIKRYNIRLEAITLTWEALQEMPIW
;
A
#
# COMPACT_ATOMS: atom_id res chain seq x y z
N MET A 1 -11.78 10.79 29.15
CA MET A 1 -13.07 10.43 28.54
C MET A 1 -13.80 11.73 28.27
N ASN A 2 -13.85 12.19 27.02
CA ASN A 2 -14.49 13.46 26.67
C ASN A 2 -16.01 13.27 26.67
N ALA A 3 -16.72 14.12 27.40
CA ALA A 3 -18.15 14.02 27.66
C ALA A 3 -19.05 14.45 26.47
N ASP A 4 -18.45 14.89 25.35
CA ASP A 4 -19.16 15.46 24.19
C ASP A 4 -19.18 14.55 22.95
N ASN A 5 -18.85 13.26 23.08
CA ASN A 5 -18.99 12.36 21.94
C ASN A 5 -20.47 11.98 21.75
N PRO A 6 -21.07 12.23 20.56
CA PRO A 6 -22.45 11.85 20.31
C PRO A 6 -22.60 10.34 20.47
N GLU A 7 -23.65 9.91 21.19
CA GLU A 7 -24.01 8.50 21.32
C GLU A 7 -24.20 7.88 19.94
N ILE A 8 -23.71 6.65 19.78
CA ILE A 8 -23.78 5.91 18.52
C ILE A 8 -25.26 5.80 18.12
N ALA A 9 -25.59 6.26 16.91
CA ALA A 9 -26.97 6.29 16.43
C ALA A 9 -27.64 4.90 16.53
N PRO A 10 -28.90 4.83 17.00
CA PRO A 10 -29.62 3.57 17.10
C PRO A 10 -29.78 2.96 15.70
N GLY A 11 -29.15 1.80 15.49
CA GLY A 11 -29.11 1.09 14.20
C GLY A 11 -27.70 0.86 13.63
N VAL A 12 -26.65 1.45 14.23
CA VAL A 12 -25.26 1.15 13.86
C VAL A 12 -24.79 -0.11 14.58
N GLY A 13 -24.63 -1.20 13.81
CA GLY A 13 -24.00 -2.43 14.31
C GLY A 13 -22.48 -2.31 14.32
N ILE A 14 -21.86 -2.54 15.48
CA ILE A 14 -20.40 -2.68 15.60
C ILE A 14 -20.04 -4.12 15.24
N VAL A 15 -19.12 -4.29 14.29
CA VAL A 15 -18.63 -5.63 13.88
C VAL A 15 -17.79 -6.20 15.02
N ASN A 16 -18.09 -7.44 15.45
CA ASN A 16 -17.35 -8.07 16.54
C ASN A 16 -15.98 -8.59 16.06
N ASP A 17 -15.09 -8.87 17.01
CA ASP A 17 -13.80 -9.49 16.70
C ASP A 17 -13.98 -10.88 16.05
N GLY A 18 -13.27 -11.11 14.94
CA GLY A 18 -13.38 -12.33 14.14
C GLY A 18 -14.52 -12.33 13.12
N GLU A 19 -15.34 -11.27 13.10
CA GLU A 19 -16.33 -11.03 12.05
C GLU A 19 -15.79 -10.03 11.02
N ALA A 20 -16.27 -10.17 9.79
CA ALA A 20 -15.96 -9.25 8.72
C ALA A 20 -17.17 -8.94 7.86
N ILE A 21 -17.27 -7.68 7.46
CA ILE A 21 -18.31 -7.19 6.57
C ILE A 21 -17.72 -6.75 5.25
N GLN A 22 -18.48 -6.91 4.16
CA GLN A 22 -18.06 -6.46 2.85
C GLN A 22 -18.65 -5.08 2.53
N ILE A 23 -17.80 -4.08 2.36
CA ILE A 23 -18.16 -2.72 1.92
C ILE A 23 -17.43 -2.42 0.61
N LEU A 24 -18.18 -2.09 -0.45
CA LEU A 24 -17.62 -1.72 -1.76
C LEU A 24 -16.57 -2.73 -2.29
N ARG A 25 -16.83 -4.03 -2.07
CA ARG A 25 -15.96 -5.18 -2.40
C ARG A 25 -14.73 -5.38 -1.51
N ALA A 26 -14.47 -4.49 -0.55
CA ALA A 26 -13.47 -4.69 0.48
C ALA A 26 -14.09 -5.36 1.71
N TRP A 27 -13.38 -6.32 2.28
CA TRP A 27 -13.71 -6.92 3.57
C TRP A 27 -13.04 -6.12 4.68
N ILE A 28 -13.84 -5.76 5.69
CA ILE A 28 -13.43 -5.00 6.86
C ILE A 28 -13.77 -5.83 8.09
N GLY A 29 -12.74 -6.22 8.84
CA GLY A 29 -12.86 -7.11 9.99
C GLY A 29 -11.49 -7.43 10.59
N ASN A 30 -11.49 -7.86 11.86
CA ASN A 30 -10.30 -8.37 12.52
C ASN A 30 -10.12 -9.86 12.20
N ASN A 31 -8.87 -10.31 12.00
CA ASN A 31 -8.49 -11.72 11.78
C ASN A 31 -8.92 -12.38 10.45
N ASP A 32 -9.16 -11.59 9.39
CA ASP A 32 -9.51 -12.13 8.09
C ASP A 32 -8.36 -12.86 7.38
N ASN A 33 -8.68 -14.01 6.76
CA ASN A 33 -7.78 -14.69 5.82
C ASN A 33 -7.65 -13.86 4.54
N LYS A 34 -6.74 -12.89 4.53
CA LYS A 34 -6.49 -11.97 3.41
C LYS A 34 -6.24 -12.66 2.06
N VAL A 35 -5.79 -13.92 2.06
CA VAL A 35 -5.51 -14.68 0.84
C VAL A 35 -6.79 -15.13 0.13
N SER A 36 -7.84 -15.51 0.87
CA SER A 36 -9.10 -15.99 0.27
C SER A 36 -9.81 -14.91 -0.56
N LEU A 37 -9.59 -13.63 -0.21
CA LEU A 37 -10.17 -12.48 -0.89
C LEU A 37 -9.63 -12.29 -2.32
N TRP A 38 -8.38 -12.69 -2.53
CA TRP A 38 -7.70 -12.55 -3.81
C TRP A 38 -7.96 -13.72 -4.77
N THR A 39 -8.51 -14.84 -4.29
CA THR A 39 -8.73 -16.06 -5.10
C THR A 39 -9.56 -15.74 -6.34
N LEU A 40 -10.75 -15.15 -6.17
CA LEU A 40 -11.64 -14.79 -7.28
C LEU A 40 -11.03 -13.77 -8.24
N VAL A 41 -10.17 -12.89 -7.74
CA VAL A 41 -9.48 -11.89 -8.57
C VAL A 41 -8.40 -12.55 -9.41
N ILE A 42 -7.61 -13.44 -8.81
CA ILE A 42 -6.58 -14.21 -9.52
C ILE A 42 -7.20 -15.07 -10.62
N GLU A 43 -8.28 -15.79 -10.30
CA GLU A 43 -9.00 -16.63 -11.28
C GLU A 43 -9.44 -15.79 -12.48
N LYS A 44 -10.12 -14.67 -12.23
CA LYS A 44 -10.56 -13.76 -13.30
C LYS A 44 -9.42 -13.16 -14.10
N ILE A 45 -8.30 -12.82 -13.45
CA ILE A 45 -7.10 -12.35 -14.17
C ILE A 45 -6.59 -13.47 -15.07
N ASN A 46 -6.48 -14.70 -14.56
CA ASN A 46 -6.00 -15.83 -15.34
C ASN A 46 -6.92 -16.12 -16.54
N ASP A 47 -8.23 -16.13 -16.34
CA ASP A 47 -9.21 -16.39 -17.39
C ASP A 47 -9.14 -15.34 -18.52
N ASP A 48 -9.01 -14.07 -18.15
CA ASP A 48 -8.83 -12.99 -19.13
C ASP A 48 -7.51 -13.14 -19.89
N LEU A 49 -6.40 -13.41 -19.21
CA LEU A 49 -5.11 -13.61 -19.86
C LEU A 49 -5.16 -14.81 -20.83
N GLN A 50 -5.80 -15.91 -20.43
CA GLN A 50 -6.01 -17.06 -21.32
C GLN A 50 -6.87 -16.70 -22.52
N ARG A 51 -7.97 -15.96 -22.31
CA ARG A 51 -8.83 -15.49 -23.41
C ARG A 51 -8.05 -14.64 -24.40
N TRP A 52 -7.21 -13.73 -23.93
CA TRP A 52 -6.36 -12.89 -24.80
C TRP A 52 -5.25 -13.68 -25.49
N ASP A 53 -4.78 -14.79 -24.91
CA ASP A 53 -3.75 -15.64 -25.53
C ASP A 53 -4.24 -16.27 -26.85
N HIS A 54 -5.55 -16.53 -26.97
CA HIS A 54 -6.18 -17.06 -28.20
C HIS A 54 -6.14 -16.07 -29.37
N SER A 55 -5.95 -14.78 -29.11
CA SER A 55 -5.82 -13.75 -30.15
C SER A 55 -4.40 -13.63 -30.71
N TYR A 56 -3.46 -14.47 -30.24
CA TYR A 56 -2.04 -14.47 -30.61
C TYR A 56 -1.37 -13.08 -30.63
N PRO A 57 -1.49 -12.27 -29.55
CA PRO A 57 -0.89 -10.95 -29.49
C PRO A 57 0.64 -11.01 -29.59
N SER A 58 1.24 -9.93 -30.14
CA SER A 58 2.69 -9.70 -30.09
C SER A 58 3.16 -9.57 -28.64
N ILE A 59 4.48 -9.54 -28.42
CA ILE A 59 5.02 -9.40 -27.06
C ILE A 59 4.67 -8.04 -26.44
N GLU A 60 4.64 -6.98 -27.25
CA GLU A 60 4.16 -5.66 -26.86
C GLU A 60 2.67 -5.70 -26.54
N GLY A 61 1.87 -6.36 -27.38
CA GLY A 61 0.45 -6.58 -27.12
C GLY A 61 0.19 -7.34 -25.82
N ARG A 62 0.99 -8.37 -25.53
CA ARG A 62 0.93 -9.13 -24.27
C ARG A 62 1.29 -8.26 -23.07
N ASN A 63 2.25 -7.34 -23.21
CA ASN A 63 2.57 -6.40 -22.13
C ASN A 63 1.39 -5.47 -21.83
N LEU A 64 0.80 -4.85 -22.87
CA LEU A 64 -0.35 -3.95 -22.73
C LEU A 64 -1.56 -4.67 -22.13
N VAL A 65 -1.87 -5.89 -22.60
CA VAL A 65 -2.94 -6.71 -22.04
C VAL A 65 -2.66 -7.06 -20.58
N SER A 66 -1.42 -7.41 -20.23
CA SER A 66 -1.05 -7.70 -18.84
C SER A 66 -1.33 -6.49 -17.94
N GLN A 67 -0.91 -5.29 -18.37
CA GLN A 67 -1.16 -4.05 -17.64
C GLN A 67 -2.65 -3.75 -17.51
N MET A 68 -3.41 -3.89 -18.59
CA MET A 68 -4.85 -3.63 -18.62
C MET A 68 -5.62 -4.60 -17.71
N VAL A 69 -5.36 -5.91 -17.82
CA VAL A 69 -6.10 -6.95 -17.08
C VAL A 69 -5.72 -6.93 -15.60
N VAL A 70 -4.41 -6.96 -15.29
CA VAL A 70 -3.95 -7.00 -13.90
C VAL A 70 -4.22 -5.65 -13.21
N GLY A 71 -3.94 -4.55 -13.90
CA GLY A 71 -4.22 -3.20 -13.40
C GLY A 71 -5.72 -2.97 -13.21
N GLY A 72 -6.56 -3.36 -14.18
CA GLY A 72 -8.01 -3.15 -14.11
C GLY A 72 -8.70 -3.97 -13.01
N ARG A 73 -8.28 -5.23 -12.80
CA ARG A 73 -8.92 -6.12 -11.82
C ARG A 73 -8.34 -6.02 -10.42
N GLY A 74 -7.02 -5.84 -10.31
CA GLY A 74 -6.32 -5.92 -9.03
C GLY A 74 -6.15 -4.58 -8.33
N TRP A 75 -6.15 -3.45 -9.06
CA TRP A 75 -5.72 -2.18 -8.47
C TRP A 75 -6.63 -1.69 -7.33
N CYS A 76 -7.95 -1.65 -7.53
CA CYS A 76 -8.86 -1.18 -6.48
C CYS A 76 -8.72 -2.02 -5.19
N MET A 77 -8.63 -3.35 -5.32
CA MET A 77 -8.46 -4.24 -4.17
C MET A 77 -7.07 -4.07 -3.52
N ALA A 78 -6.00 -3.93 -4.31
CA ALA A 78 -4.65 -3.66 -3.81
C ALA A 78 -4.59 -2.34 -3.03
N GLN A 79 -5.34 -1.32 -3.48
CA GLN A 79 -5.38 -0.02 -2.82
C GLN A 79 -6.10 -0.06 -1.47
N VAL A 80 -7.17 -0.85 -1.35
CA VAL A 80 -8.00 -0.87 -0.14
C VAL A 80 -7.52 -1.90 0.89
N GLN A 81 -7.09 -3.09 0.46
CA GLN A 81 -6.75 -4.20 1.36
C GLN A 81 -5.27 -4.59 1.32
N GLY A 82 -4.49 -3.98 0.43
CA GLY A 82 -3.12 -4.40 0.14
C GLY A 82 -3.06 -5.69 -0.68
N MET A 83 -1.87 -5.99 -1.19
CA MET A 83 -1.58 -7.22 -1.93
C MET A 83 -0.59 -8.06 -1.12
N PRO A 84 -1.01 -9.21 -0.56
CA PRO A 84 -0.10 -10.13 0.11
C PRO A 84 1.01 -10.60 -0.83
N LYS A 85 2.20 -10.90 -0.28
CA LYS A 85 3.37 -11.28 -1.10
C LYS A 85 3.14 -12.53 -1.94
N SER A 86 2.40 -13.51 -1.43
CA SER A 86 2.01 -14.73 -2.17
C SER A 86 1.16 -14.42 -3.41
N ILE A 87 0.27 -13.42 -3.31
CA ILE A 87 -0.59 -12.96 -4.40
C ILE A 87 0.25 -12.19 -5.42
N GLU A 88 1.11 -11.27 -4.97
CA GLU A 88 2.06 -10.55 -5.83
C GLU A 88 2.90 -11.51 -6.67
N ASP A 89 3.48 -12.53 -6.03
CA ASP A 89 4.33 -13.52 -6.69
C ASP A 89 3.53 -14.41 -7.66
N SER A 90 2.27 -14.71 -7.35
CA SER A 90 1.37 -15.47 -8.24
C SER A 90 1.02 -14.68 -9.49
N ILE A 91 0.62 -13.41 -9.34
CA ILE A 91 0.33 -12.50 -10.45
C ILE A 91 1.59 -12.29 -11.29
N LYS A 92 2.76 -12.09 -10.66
CA LYS A 92 4.04 -11.97 -11.35
C LYS A 92 4.36 -13.22 -12.19
N LYS A 93 4.09 -14.42 -11.69
CA LYS A 93 4.25 -15.68 -12.46
C LYS A 93 3.28 -15.73 -13.64
N MET A 94 2.02 -15.33 -13.46
CA MET A 94 1.01 -15.28 -14.53
C MET A 94 1.39 -14.31 -15.65
N ILE A 95 1.79 -13.08 -15.31
CA ILE A 95 2.28 -12.08 -16.27
C ILE A 95 3.43 -12.66 -17.08
N ARG A 96 4.43 -13.27 -16.42
CA ARG A 96 5.58 -13.88 -17.10
C ARG A 96 5.17 -14.99 -18.05
N LYS A 97 4.31 -15.91 -17.59
CA LYS A 97 3.79 -17.01 -18.41
C LYS A 97 3.05 -16.46 -19.62
N PHE A 98 2.22 -15.44 -19.44
CA PHE A 98 1.46 -14.84 -20.52
C PHE A 98 2.34 -14.08 -21.51
N VAL A 99 3.30 -13.27 -21.06
CA VAL A 99 4.17 -12.49 -21.96
C VAL A 99 5.04 -13.40 -22.83
N TRP A 100 5.57 -14.49 -22.28
CA TRP A 100 6.44 -15.42 -23.02
C TRP A 100 5.67 -16.56 -23.73
N GLY A 101 4.42 -16.81 -23.34
CA GLY A 101 3.58 -17.86 -23.91
C GLY A 101 4.26 -19.24 -23.78
N LYS A 102 4.35 -19.96 -24.89
CA LYS A 102 5.01 -21.28 -24.97
C LYS A 102 6.54 -21.21 -25.07
N LYS A 103 7.13 -20.01 -25.18
CA LYS A 103 8.58 -19.85 -25.34
C LYS A 103 9.28 -19.91 -23.98
N ARG A 104 10.50 -20.46 -23.94
CA ARG A 104 11.34 -20.45 -22.73
C ARG A 104 11.77 -19.00 -22.45
N ASN A 105 11.61 -18.53 -21.21
CA ASN A 105 12.01 -17.19 -20.77
C ASN A 105 13.51 -16.97 -21.04
N PRO A 106 13.89 -16.22 -22.08
CA PRO A 106 15.29 -16.12 -22.49
C PRO A 106 16.02 -14.94 -21.84
N VAL A 107 15.29 -14.04 -21.19
CA VAL A 107 15.80 -12.76 -20.70
C VAL A 107 15.63 -12.68 -19.19
N ALA A 108 16.64 -12.14 -18.51
CA ALA A 108 16.63 -11.88 -17.08
C ALA A 108 15.49 -10.91 -16.70
N GLU A 109 15.00 -11.02 -15.45
CA GLU A 109 13.89 -10.20 -14.99
C GLU A 109 14.20 -8.70 -15.02
N ASP A 110 15.34 -8.32 -14.46
CA ASP A 110 15.70 -6.91 -14.30
C ASP A 110 15.83 -6.22 -15.66
N THR A 111 16.35 -6.95 -16.65
CA THR A 111 16.43 -6.47 -18.04
C THR A 111 15.06 -6.26 -18.65
N LEU A 112 14.01 -7.02 -18.27
CA LEU A 112 12.67 -6.87 -18.82
C LEU A 112 11.85 -5.76 -18.19
N LEU A 113 12.11 -5.46 -16.92
CA LEU A 113 11.44 -4.41 -16.16
C LEU A 113 12.11 -3.04 -16.34
N ALA A 114 13.24 -2.98 -17.04
CA ALA A 114 13.95 -1.75 -17.30
C ALA A 114 13.16 -0.85 -18.29
N PRO A 115 13.45 0.46 -18.30
CA PRO A 115 12.77 1.41 -19.20
C PRO A 115 13.02 1.10 -20.69
N LEU A 116 12.03 1.44 -21.53
CA LEU A 116 12.13 1.29 -23.00
C LEU A 116 13.35 2.02 -23.60
N THR A 117 13.79 3.12 -22.98
CA THR A 117 14.93 3.92 -23.44
C THR A 117 16.25 3.13 -23.49
N GLY A 118 16.37 2.06 -22.70
CA GLY A 118 17.54 1.17 -22.68
C GLY A 118 17.43 -0.04 -23.61
N GLY A 119 16.44 -0.11 -24.51
CA GLY A 119 16.19 -1.28 -25.37
C GLY A 119 15.48 -2.44 -24.65
N SER A 120 14.93 -2.18 -23.46
CA SER A 120 14.08 -3.12 -22.74
C SER A 120 12.64 -3.13 -23.31
N ARG A 121 11.76 -3.92 -22.69
CA ARG A 121 10.33 -4.03 -23.02
C ARG A 121 9.40 -3.38 -22.00
N ASP A 122 9.93 -2.83 -20.91
CA ASP A 122 9.16 -2.17 -19.83
C ASP A 122 7.93 -2.98 -19.43
N ILE A 123 8.17 -4.25 -19.10
CA ILE A 123 7.10 -5.17 -18.74
C ILE A 123 6.45 -4.70 -17.43
N PHE A 124 5.11 -4.77 -17.38
CA PHE A 124 4.34 -4.38 -16.22
C PHE A 124 4.90 -4.95 -14.90
N ASN A 125 5.39 -4.06 -14.04
CA ASN A 125 6.00 -4.38 -12.77
C ASN A 125 5.00 -4.23 -11.61
N ILE A 126 4.42 -5.35 -11.17
CA ILE A 126 3.44 -5.35 -10.07
C ILE A 126 4.03 -4.84 -8.75
N LYS A 127 5.30 -5.12 -8.47
CA LYS A 127 5.98 -4.67 -7.25
C LYS A 127 6.12 -3.14 -7.25
N SER A 128 6.53 -2.57 -8.38
CA SER A 128 6.59 -1.10 -8.53
C SER A 128 5.19 -0.47 -8.42
N ARG A 129 4.14 -1.14 -8.92
CA ARG A 129 2.75 -0.69 -8.77
C ARG A 129 2.33 -0.66 -7.29
N ASN A 130 2.62 -1.72 -6.54
CA ASN A 130 2.32 -1.79 -5.10
C ASN A 130 3.09 -0.72 -4.33
N ASN A 131 4.37 -0.50 -4.65
CA ASN A 131 5.13 0.61 -4.08
C ASN A 131 4.51 1.97 -4.39
N ALA A 132 4.05 2.19 -5.63
CA ALA A 132 3.38 3.43 -6.02
C ALA A 132 2.06 3.65 -5.25
N ILE A 133 1.31 2.59 -4.95
CA ILE A 133 0.14 2.67 -4.06
C ILE A 133 0.58 3.19 -2.68
N ASN A 134 1.61 2.60 -2.08
CA ASN A 134 2.13 3.04 -0.78
C ASN A 134 2.64 4.49 -0.82
N LEU A 135 3.26 4.92 -1.93
CA LEU A 135 3.66 6.31 -2.14
C LEU A 135 2.44 7.26 -2.19
N MET A 136 1.34 6.85 -2.82
CA MET A 136 0.11 7.65 -2.84
C MET A 136 -0.53 7.75 -1.46
N TRP A 137 -0.49 6.67 -0.67
CA TRP A 137 -0.89 6.70 0.74
C TRP A 137 -0.01 7.66 1.56
N ALA A 138 1.31 7.58 1.41
CA ALA A 138 2.24 8.48 2.06
C ALA A 138 2.00 9.95 1.66
N LYS A 139 1.79 10.22 0.37
CA LYS A 139 1.44 11.55 -0.13
C LYS A 139 0.17 12.09 0.52
N ASN A 140 -0.86 11.25 0.66
CA ASN A 140 -2.13 11.64 1.27
C ASN A 140 -2.00 11.84 2.79
N TYR A 141 -1.17 11.03 3.45
CA TYR A 141 -0.85 11.18 4.87
C TYR A 141 -0.15 12.51 5.17
N LEU A 142 0.81 12.91 4.33
CA LEU A 142 1.61 14.13 4.54
C LEU A 142 0.89 15.44 4.16
N LYS A 143 -0.40 15.41 3.84
CA LYS A 143 -1.18 16.62 3.55
C LYS A 143 -1.54 17.35 4.85
N THR A 144 -1.19 18.63 4.98
CA THR A 144 -1.35 19.40 6.23
C THR A 144 -2.63 20.29 6.29
N ASN A 145 -2.98 20.70 7.50
CA ASN A 145 -3.95 21.75 7.94
C ASN A 145 -5.40 21.70 7.43
N LYS A 146 -5.65 21.85 6.12
CA LYS A 146 -7.02 21.91 5.57
C LYS A 146 -7.41 20.66 4.78
N GLU A 147 -6.42 19.89 4.35
CA GLU A 147 -6.63 18.65 3.60
C GLU A 147 -6.26 17.39 4.40
N HIS A 148 -6.02 17.55 5.72
CA HIS A 148 -5.64 16.43 6.57
C HIS A 148 -6.79 15.45 6.67
N LEU A 149 -6.58 14.23 6.19
CA LEU A 149 -7.61 13.21 6.12
C LEU A 149 -7.84 12.62 7.52
N GLN A 150 -9.10 12.32 7.87
CA GLN A 150 -9.45 11.81 9.20
C GLN A 150 -8.62 10.57 9.61
N TRP A 151 -8.36 9.66 8.66
CA TRP A 151 -7.58 8.45 8.91
C TRP A 151 -6.10 8.73 9.27
N ALA A 152 -5.55 9.89 8.91
CA ALA A 152 -4.18 10.26 9.22
C ALA A 152 -4.02 10.56 10.73
N TYR A 153 -5.01 11.15 11.38
CA TYR A 153 -5.00 11.32 12.85
C TYR A 153 -4.96 9.98 13.58
N PHE A 154 -5.78 9.01 13.16
CA PHE A 154 -5.72 7.65 13.71
C PHE A 154 -4.37 6.99 13.46
N THR A 155 -3.76 7.29 12.30
CA THR A 155 -2.45 6.75 11.94
C THR A 155 -1.36 7.27 12.87
N ASP A 156 -1.38 8.58 13.18
CA ASP A 156 -0.45 9.19 14.13
C ASP A 156 -0.54 8.52 15.50
N GLU A 157 -1.76 8.40 16.06
CA GLU A 157 -2.00 7.76 17.35
C GLU A 157 -1.50 6.29 17.38
N ILE A 158 -1.77 5.52 16.32
CA ILE A 158 -1.29 4.14 16.21
C ILE A 158 0.25 4.11 16.20
N MET A 159 0.90 5.04 15.48
CA MET A 159 2.35 5.11 15.40
C MET A 159 3.01 5.53 16.72
N VAL A 160 2.37 6.42 17.48
CA VAL A 160 2.81 6.92 18.80
C VAL A 160 2.83 5.80 19.85
N ILE A 161 1.80 4.95 19.82
CA ILE A 161 1.69 3.79 20.71
C ILE A 161 2.73 2.72 20.34
N ASN A 162 2.97 2.52 19.05
CA ASN A 162 3.81 1.42 18.54
C ASN A 162 5.25 1.84 18.25
N VAL A 163 6.01 2.22 19.28
CA VAL A 163 7.44 2.55 19.14
C VAL A 163 8.37 1.35 19.39
N PRO A 164 9.57 1.31 18.77
CA PRO A 164 10.58 0.33 19.12
C PRO A 164 11.18 0.63 20.48
N LYS A 165 11.78 -0.38 21.12
CA LYS A 165 12.42 -0.24 22.45
C LYS A 165 13.47 0.88 22.53
N SER A 166 14.12 1.21 21.42
CA SER A 166 15.11 2.30 21.35
C SER A 166 14.51 3.68 21.62
N GLU A 167 13.21 3.86 21.36
CA GLU A 167 12.48 5.14 21.49
C GLU A 167 11.58 5.19 22.73
N GLU A 168 11.65 4.17 23.62
CA GLU A 168 10.85 4.14 24.86
C GLU A 168 11.11 5.35 25.76
N GLY A 169 12.31 5.92 25.70
CA GLY A 169 12.68 7.12 26.47
C GLY A 169 12.03 8.42 26.01
N VAL A 170 11.46 8.48 24.80
CA VAL A 170 10.73 9.66 24.33
C VAL A 170 9.34 9.68 24.97
N SER A 171 8.96 10.75 25.66
CA SER A 171 7.63 10.80 26.30
C SER A 171 6.50 10.79 25.25
N LEU A 172 5.37 10.18 25.59
CA LEU A 172 4.22 10.04 24.67
C LEU A 172 3.75 11.38 24.10
N ASN A 173 3.71 12.43 24.93
CA ASN A 173 3.25 13.77 24.54
C ASN A 173 4.18 14.47 23.53
N LEU A 174 5.44 14.01 23.40
CA LEU A 174 6.39 14.55 22.44
C LEU A 174 6.39 13.79 21.12
N ARG A 175 5.69 12.66 21.03
CA ARG A 175 5.55 11.88 19.81
C ARG A 175 4.34 12.39 19.06
N ILE A 176 4.56 13.26 18.07
CA ILE A 176 3.50 13.86 17.27
C ILE A 176 3.49 13.22 15.89
N ASN A 177 4.62 13.27 15.17
CA ASN A 177 4.71 12.74 13.82
C ASN A 177 6.12 12.20 13.52
N PRO A 178 6.28 10.91 13.19
CA PRO A 178 7.58 10.29 12.97
C PRO A 178 8.24 10.66 11.62
N VAL A 179 7.55 11.41 10.76
CA VAL A 179 8.12 11.96 9.51
C VAL A 179 8.65 13.38 9.73
N MET A 180 8.03 14.15 10.63
CA MET A 180 8.45 15.52 10.96
C MET A 180 9.48 15.58 12.10
N GLN A 181 9.59 14.51 12.91
CA GLN A 181 10.47 14.45 14.08
C GLN A 181 11.53 13.35 13.93
N SER A 182 12.54 13.35 14.81
CA SER A 182 13.66 12.40 14.75
C SER A 182 13.35 10.98 15.24
N TRP A 183 12.27 10.77 16.00
CA TRP A 183 11.91 9.46 16.54
C TRP A 183 11.30 8.53 15.49
N CYS A 184 11.40 7.22 15.70
CA CYS A 184 10.91 6.21 14.77
C CYS A 184 9.73 5.40 15.33
N THR A 185 8.74 5.11 14.48
CA THR A 185 7.69 4.12 14.77
C THR A 185 8.10 2.70 14.33
N THR A 186 7.44 1.68 14.88
CA THR A 186 7.75 0.27 14.62
C THR A 186 7.43 -0.14 13.18
N THR A 187 8.45 -0.60 12.46
CA THR A 187 8.29 -1.23 11.13
C THR A 187 8.46 -2.75 11.16
N ARG A 188 8.50 -3.37 12.36
CA ARG A 188 8.71 -4.82 12.53
C ARG A 188 7.50 -5.64 12.08
N LYS A 189 7.77 -6.79 11.47
CA LYS A 189 6.76 -7.73 10.93
C LYS A 189 6.07 -8.59 12.00
N ASP A 190 6.47 -8.51 13.26
CA ASP A 190 6.17 -9.52 14.30
C ASP A 190 4.79 -9.37 14.97
N GLY A 191 3.77 -8.88 14.27
CA GLY A 191 2.37 -8.84 14.71
C GLY A 191 2.04 -7.97 15.94
N LYS A 192 3.03 -7.53 16.72
CA LYS A 192 2.91 -6.68 17.91
C LYS A 192 3.28 -5.21 17.64
N GLY A 193 2.99 -4.72 16.44
CA GLY A 193 3.33 -3.35 16.03
C GLY A 193 2.31 -2.80 15.06
N ASN A 194 2.71 -1.76 14.31
CA ASN A 194 1.83 -1.10 13.36
C ASN A 194 1.15 -2.08 12.39
N PRO A 195 -0.12 -1.84 11.99
CA PRO A 195 -0.76 -2.57 10.90
C PRO A 195 0.10 -2.63 9.63
N LYS A 196 -0.02 -3.73 8.88
CA LYS A 196 0.83 -4.00 7.71
C LYS A 196 0.86 -2.84 6.69
N PHE A 197 -0.27 -2.20 6.42
CA PHE A 197 -0.33 -1.08 5.49
C PHE A 197 0.51 0.13 5.96
N LEU A 198 0.52 0.43 7.27
CA LEU A 198 1.36 1.47 7.84
C LEU A 198 2.84 1.11 7.78
N GLN A 199 3.19 -0.15 8.04
CA GLN A 199 4.57 -0.61 7.87
C GLN A 199 5.05 -0.42 6.44
N ASP A 200 4.23 -0.83 5.46
CA ASP A 200 4.55 -0.73 4.03
C ASP A 200 4.62 0.74 3.56
N MET A 201 3.75 1.61 4.09
CA MET A 201 3.79 3.05 3.84
C MET A 201 5.06 3.69 4.42
N MET A 202 5.41 3.41 5.67
CA MET A 202 6.62 3.93 6.30
C MET A 202 7.91 3.39 5.66
N GLU A 203 7.91 2.13 5.23
CA GLU A 203 9.01 1.54 4.45
C GLU A 203 9.15 2.26 3.10
N ALA A 204 8.03 2.58 2.43
CA ALA A 204 8.06 3.37 1.19
C ALA A 204 8.61 4.79 1.41
N ILE A 205 8.17 5.49 2.46
CA ILE A 205 8.68 6.83 2.84
C ILE A 205 10.21 6.77 3.00
N LYS A 206 10.72 5.82 3.78
CA LYS A 206 12.17 5.66 4.00
C LYS A 206 12.90 5.30 2.70
N ARG A 207 12.39 4.32 1.96
CA ARG A 207 13.03 3.80 0.74
C ARG A 207 13.17 4.86 -0.35
N TYR A 208 12.15 5.70 -0.52
CA TYR A 208 12.13 6.74 -1.54
C TYR A 208 12.56 8.11 -0.99
N ASN A 209 13.02 8.17 0.26
CA ASN A 209 13.46 9.39 0.93
C ASN A 209 12.42 10.52 0.86
N ILE A 210 11.14 10.17 1.06
CA ILE A 210 10.06 11.14 1.09
C ILE A 210 10.19 11.94 2.39
N ARG A 211 10.25 13.25 2.26
CA ARG A 211 10.34 14.20 3.37
C ARG A 211 9.50 15.42 3.05
N LEU A 212 9.03 16.09 4.10
CA LEU A 212 8.46 17.43 3.95
C LEU A 212 9.61 18.40 3.73
N GLU A 213 9.72 18.94 2.53
CA GLU A 213 10.64 20.05 2.24
C GLU A 213 9.85 21.35 2.25
N ALA A 214 10.31 22.31 3.06
CA ALA A 214 9.83 23.67 3.01
C ALA A 214 10.89 24.54 2.36
N ILE A 215 10.54 25.19 1.24
CA ILE A 215 11.43 26.07 0.50
C ILE A 215 11.72 27.35 1.33
N THR A 216 10.70 27.84 2.04
CA THR A 216 10.79 28.97 2.96
C THR A 216 9.77 28.75 4.08
N LEU A 217 10.23 28.77 5.33
CA LEU A 217 9.38 28.74 6.51
C LEU A 217 9.34 30.13 7.12
N THR A 218 8.13 30.59 7.50
CA THR A 218 8.02 31.78 8.33
C THR A 218 8.46 31.43 9.75
N TRP A 219 8.85 32.44 10.54
CA TRP A 219 9.28 32.21 11.91
C TRP A 219 8.15 31.64 12.78
N GLU A 220 6.92 32.08 12.52
CA GLU A 220 5.72 31.56 13.20
C GLU A 220 5.53 30.07 12.91
N ALA A 221 5.68 29.65 11.65
CA ALA A 221 5.58 28.24 11.27
C ALA A 221 6.69 27.38 11.90
N LEU A 222 7.91 27.93 12.06
CA LEU A 222 9.00 27.25 12.77
C LEU A 222 8.70 27.04 14.26
N GLN A 223 8.03 28.01 14.90
CA GLN A 223 7.62 27.89 16.31
C GLN A 223 6.48 26.90 16.52
N GLU A 224 5.63 26.69 15.50
CA GLU A 224 4.55 25.71 15.54
C GLU A 224 5.01 24.28 15.22
N MET A 225 6.21 24.10 14.64
CA MET A 225 6.71 22.77 14.33
C MET A 225 7.01 21.97 15.61
N PRO A 226 6.70 20.66 15.60
CA PRO A 226 7.02 19.80 16.72
C PRO A 226 8.53 19.75 16.94
N ILE A 227 8.95 19.69 18.20
CA ILE A 227 10.37 19.62 18.55
C ILE A 227 10.98 18.38 17.88
N TRP A 228 12.02 18.65 17.08
CA TRP A 228 12.88 17.69 16.39
C TRP A 228 13.57 16.68 17.31
#